data_AF-W4VML0-F1
#
_entry.id   AF-W4VML0-F1
#
_cell.length_a   1.000
_cell.length_b   1.000
_cell.length_c   1.000
_cell.angle_alpha   90.00
_cell.angle_beta   90.00
_cell.angle_gamma   90.00
#
_symmetry.space_group_name_H-M   'P 1'
#
loop_
_entity.id
_entity.type
_entity.pdbx_description
1 polymer ?
#
loop_
_entity_poly.entity_id
_entity_poly.type
_entity_poly.pdbx_seq_one_letter_code
_entity_poly.pdbx_strand_id
1 'polypeptide(L)'
;MKVQLLGGEVFNILPFANNVMSVDIKGKDLISILNDNLSSYGSDYSVAGLHYTYNYDLQQVVNITLPDGTPIDPKATYTLATNNYIGTKDGPIKNLGTNQVMGPVDVDAAVDYIKFLDTSEENPLVIGSEGRITQTDEIPGSEEDEDKDVIGYNGQEIVGTFTNGKDHGLGNLIADSMKYEMDSDFAVINGGGNGFFFVRR
;
A
#
# COMPACT_ATOMS: atom_id res chain seq x y z
N MET A 1 4.96 27.60 -4.79
CA MET A 1 6.43 27.48 -4.92
C MET A 1 6.69 26.04 -5.38
N LYS A 2 7.37 25.83 -6.51
CA LYS A 2 7.72 24.49 -7.00
C LYS A 2 9.14 24.17 -6.51
N VAL A 3 9.34 22.99 -5.94
CA VAL A 3 10.62 22.56 -5.33
C VAL A 3 11.26 21.53 -6.26
N GLN A 4 12.55 21.69 -6.55
CA GLN A 4 13.31 20.73 -7.33
C GLN A 4 13.72 19.57 -6.42
N LEU A 5 13.42 18.33 -6.82
CA LEU A 5 13.85 17.13 -6.09
C LEU A 5 15.32 16.85 -6.42
N LEU A 6 16.18 16.87 -5.40
CA LEU A 6 17.59 16.49 -5.53
C LEU A 6 17.78 15.04 -5.10
N GLY A 7 18.70 14.30 -5.75
CA GLY A 7 18.98 12.91 -5.39
C GLY A 7 19.36 12.71 -3.91
N GLY A 8 19.99 13.72 -3.29
CA GLY A 8 20.28 13.72 -1.85
C GLY A 8 19.05 13.84 -0.94
N GLU A 9 17.92 14.35 -1.45
CA GLU A 9 16.66 14.42 -0.71
C GLU A 9 15.96 13.06 -0.69
N VAL A 10 16.14 12.23 -1.72
CA VAL A 10 15.65 10.84 -1.76
C VAL A 10 16.33 10.00 -0.67
N PHE A 11 17.62 10.22 -0.43
CA PHE A 11 18.36 9.53 0.64
C PHE A 11 17.83 9.85 2.05
N ASN A 12 17.31 11.06 2.27
CA ASN A 12 16.70 11.43 3.56
C ASN A 12 15.39 10.68 3.82
N ILE A 13 14.76 10.13 2.77
CA ILE A 13 13.49 9.40 2.84
C ILE A 13 13.74 7.90 3.05
N LEU A 14 14.83 7.35 2.47
CA LEU A 14 15.20 5.93 2.55
C LEU A 14 16.59 5.77 3.18
N PRO A 15 16.74 5.96 4.51
CA PRO A 15 18.06 6.08 5.15
C PRO A 15 18.75 4.73 5.40
N PHE A 16 18.04 3.62 5.23
CA PHE A 16 18.51 2.29 5.63
C PHE A 16 19.21 1.52 4.50
N ALA A 17 19.15 2.03 3.26
CA ALA A 17 19.71 1.40 2.07
C ALA A 17 19.32 -0.08 1.96
N ASN A 18 18.03 -0.38 2.13
CA ASN A 18 17.53 -1.75 1.96
C ASN A 18 17.58 -2.13 0.48
N ASN A 19 17.53 -3.42 0.19
CA ASN A 19 17.28 -3.87 -1.19
C ASN A 19 15.78 -4.01 -1.41
N VAL A 20 15.33 -3.64 -2.59
CA VAL A 20 14.02 -4.10 -3.08
C VAL A 20 14.10 -5.61 -3.27
N MET A 21 13.00 -6.30 -2.99
CA MET A 21 12.86 -7.74 -3.06
C MET A 21 11.46 -8.04 -3.59
N SER A 22 11.31 -9.08 -4.40
CA SER A 22 10.01 -9.60 -4.80
C SER A 22 9.85 -11.07 -4.46
N VAL A 23 8.59 -11.49 -4.31
CA VAL A 23 8.16 -12.87 -4.12
C VAL A 23 6.89 -13.13 -4.92
N ASP A 24 6.68 -14.38 -5.30
CA ASP A 24 5.40 -14.85 -5.83
C ASP A 24 4.49 -15.28 -4.67
N ILE A 25 3.25 -14.80 -4.71
CA ILE A 25 2.18 -15.08 -3.73
C ILE A 25 0.89 -15.48 -4.44
N LYS A 26 -0.04 -16.12 -3.73
CA LYS A 26 -1.42 -16.27 -4.20
C LYS A 26 -2.25 -15.05 -3.85
N GLY A 27 -3.26 -14.74 -4.67
CA GLY A 27 -4.18 -13.62 -4.39
C GLY A 27 -4.81 -13.70 -2.99
N LYS A 28 -5.14 -14.92 -2.51
CA LYS A 28 -5.67 -15.14 -1.16
C LYS A 28 -4.69 -14.77 -0.04
N ASP A 29 -3.39 -14.79 -0.31
CA ASP A 29 -2.34 -14.55 0.69
C ASP A 29 -2.25 -13.06 1.05
N LEU A 30 -2.73 -12.17 0.17
CA LEU A 30 -2.77 -10.72 0.40
C LEU A 30 -3.54 -10.34 1.67
N ILE A 31 -4.61 -11.07 2.01
CA ILE A 31 -5.35 -10.81 3.26
C ILE A 31 -4.44 -11.00 4.46
N SER A 32 -3.70 -12.11 4.53
CA SER A 32 -2.78 -12.37 5.64
C SER A 32 -1.64 -11.35 5.67
N ILE A 33 -1.09 -11.00 4.51
CA ILE A 33 0.01 -10.03 4.39
C ILE A 33 -0.43 -8.63 4.86
N LEU A 34 -1.59 -8.16 4.42
CA LEU A 34 -2.09 -6.83 4.78
C LEU A 34 -2.53 -6.78 6.25
N ASN A 35 -3.15 -7.84 6.79
CA ASN A 35 -3.55 -7.92 8.20
C ASN A 35 -2.35 -7.86 9.15
N ASP A 36 -1.20 -8.46 8.82
CA ASP A 36 0.01 -8.45 9.66
C ASP A 36 0.54 -7.04 9.94
N ASN A 37 0.14 -6.09 9.11
CA ASN A 37 0.53 -4.69 9.19
C ASN A 37 -0.54 -3.79 9.85
N LEU A 38 -1.73 -4.31 10.14
CA LEU A 38 -2.78 -3.55 10.82
C LEU A 38 -2.51 -3.50 12.33
N SER A 39 -2.74 -2.32 12.92
CA SER A 39 -2.57 -2.08 14.35
C SER A 39 -3.63 -1.12 14.88
N SER A 40 -3.58 -0.83 16.18
CA SER A 40 -4.47 0.17 16.81
C SER A 40 -4.17 1.61 16.38
N TYR A 41 -3.17 1.81 15.51
CA TYR A 41 -2.87 3.07 14.84
C TYR A 41 -3.33 3.08 13.37
N GLY A 42 -3.91 1.97 12.89
CA GLY A 42 -4.28 1.74 11.50
C GLY A 42 -3.22 0.92 10.75
N SER A 43 -3.27 1.00 9.42
CA SER A 43 -2.25 0.43 8.55
C SER A 43 -0.94 1.21 8.63
N ASP A 44 0.19 0.48 8.75
CA ASP A 44 1.54 1.05 8.60
C ASP A 44 2.10 0.85 7.17
N TYR A 45 1.33 0.28 6.24
CA TYR A 45 1.81 0.03 4.87
C TYR A 45 1.33 1.14 3.95
N SER A 46 2.21 1.51 3.03
CA SER A 46 1.84 2.08 1.74
C SER A 46 1.83 0.96 0.70
N VAL A 47 0.93 1.08 -0.27
CA VAL A 47 0.67 0.02 -1.26
C VAL A 47 0.68 0.56 -2.67
N ALA A 48 1.05 -0.28 -3.64
CA ALA A 48 0.95 0.02 -5.06
C ALA A 48 0.34 -1.16 -5.82
N GLY A 49 -0.39 -0.86 -6.90
CA GLY A 49 -1.03 -1.87 -7.76
C GLY A 49 -2.31 -2.51 -7.21
N LEU A 50 -2.76 -2.12 -6.01
CA LEU A 50 -4.01 -2.56 -5.41
C LEU A 50 -4.66 -1.45 -4.59
N HIS A 51 -5.96 -1.54 -4.42
CA HIS A 51 -6.72 -0.84 -3.39
C HIS A 51 -7.26 -1.85 -2.38
N TYR A 52 -7.33 -1.47 -1.11
CA TYR A 52 -8.00 -2.30 -0.10
C TYR A 52 -8.76 -1.49 0.94
N THR A 53 -9.76 -2.15 1.51
CA THR A 53 -10.59 -1.64 2.60
C THR A 53 -10.44 -2.56 3.80
N TYR A 54 -10.31 -2.00 5.01
CA TYR A 54 -10.21 -2.77 6.24
C TYR A 54 -11.12 -2.22 7.34
N ASN A 55 -11.57 -3.12 8.20
CA ASN A 55 -12.23 -2.76 9.44
C ASN A 55 -11.19 -2.36 10.47
N TYR A 56 -11.26 -1.11 10.96
CA TYR A 56 -10.28 -0.56 11.89
C TYR A 56 -10.35 -1.22 13.27
N ASP A 57 -11.56 -1.42 13.79
CA ASP A 57 -11.78 -1.97 15.12
C ASP A 57 -11.38 -3.45 15.20
N LEU A 58 -11.60 -4.18 14.12
CA LEU A 58 -11.26 -5.61 14.00
C LEU A 58 -9.83 -5.85 13.48
N GLN A 59 -9.15 -4.80 13.01
CA GLN A 59 -7.82 -4.89 12.38
C GLN A 59 -7.78 -5.95 11.27
N GLN A 60 -8.79 -5.94 10.41
CA GLN A 60 -8.96 -7.00 9.43
C GLN A 60 -9.42 -6.44 8.08
N VAL A 61 -8.73 -6.85 7.01
CA VAL A 61 -9.08 -6.54 5.63
C VAL A 61 -10.43 -7.15 5.27
N VAL A 62 -11.25 -6.33 4.62
CA VAL A 62 -12.61 -6.66 4.15
C VAL A 62 -12.62 -6.89 2.65
N ASN A 63 -11.96 -6.02 1.88
CA ASN A 63 -11.95 -6.08 0.42
C ASN A 63 -10.60 -5.69 -0.17
N ILE A 64 -10.24 -6.30 -1.30
CA ILE A 64 -9.03 -6.01 -2.08
C ILE A 64 -9.38 -6.01 -3.57
N THR A 65 -9.00 -4.95 -4.27
CA THR A 65 -9.26 -4.77 -5.71
C THR A 65 -8.02 -4.28 -6.45
N LEU A 66 -7.98 -4.49 -7.75
CA LEU A 66 -7.10 -3.78 -8.66
C LEU A 66 -7.51 -2.29 -8.74
N PRO A 67 -6.66 -1.39 -9.26
CA PRO A 67 -6.96 0.03 -9.33
C PRO A 67 -8.22 0.38 -10.16
N ASP A 68 -8.60 -0.50 -11.08
CA ASP A 68 -9.83 -0.37 -11.88
C ASP A 68 -11.10 -0.88 -11.16
N GLY A 69 -10.96 -1.37 -9.93
CA GLY A 69 -12.04 -1.93 -9.12
C GLY A 69 -12.25 -3.44 -9.29
N THR A 70 -11.51 -4.11 -10.17
CA THR A 70 -11.63 -5.56 -10.38
C THR A 70 -11.19 -6.33 -9.13
N PRO A 71 -11.99 -7.28 -8.62
CA PRO A 71 -11.59 -8.11 -7.48
C PRO A 71 -10.34 -8.96 -7.77
N ILE A 72 -9.51 -9.18 -6.75
CA ILE A 72 -8.36 -10.09 -6.84
C ILE A 72 -8.82 -11.55 -6.98
N ASP A 73 -8.26 -12.30 -7.92
CA ASP A 73 -8.49 -13.75 -8.00
C ASP A 73 -7.68 -14.46 -6.89
N PRO A 74 -8.33 -15.13 -5.92
CA PRO A 74 -7.63 -15.76 -4.80
C PRO A 74 -6.69 -16.91 -5.22
N LYS A 75 -6.86 -17.49 -6.42
CA LYS A 75 -6.09 -18.65 -6.91
C LYS A 75 -4.96 -18.26 -7.86
N ALA A 76 -5.05 -17.08 -8.48
CA ALA A 76 -4.00 -16.55 -9.33
C ALA A 76 -2.71 -16.34 -8.54
N THR A 77 -1.57 -16.46 -9.22
CA THR A 77 -0.27 -16.08 -8.68
C THR A 77 0.01 -14.64 -9.09
N TYR A 78 0.52 -13.86 -8.15
CA TYR A 78 0.95 -12.48 -8.36
C TYR A 78 2.36 -12.28 -7.81
N THR A 79 3.10 -11.34 -8.37
CA THR A 79 4.40 -10.92 -7.85
C THR A 79 4.22 -9.71 -6.93
N LEU A 80 4.71 -9.83 -5.69
CA LEU A 80 4.69 -8.78 -4.67
C LEU A 80 6.10 -8.27 -4.41
N ALA A 81 6.34 -6.98 -4.61
CA ALA A 81 7.56 -6.29 -4.22
C ALA A 81 7.46 -5.70 -2.81
N THR A 82 8.60 -5.63 -2.12
CA THR A 82 8.78 -5.00 -0.80
C THR A 82 10.27 -4.70 -0.58
N ASN A 83 10.64 -4.01 0.50
CA ASN A 83 12.03 -4.04 0.97
C ASN A 83 12.37 -5.39 1.62
N ASN A 84 13.65 -5.76 1.57
CA ASN A 84 14.16 -7.01 2.14
C ASN A 84 14.06 -7.09 3.67
N TYR A 85 14.00 -5.96 4.38
CA TYR A 85 13.76 -5.93 5.82
C TYR A 85 12.40 -6.54 6.19
N ILE A 86 11.32 -6.10 5.53
CA ILE A 86 9.98 -6.68 5.68
C ILE A 86 9.96 -8.09 5.09
N GLY A 87 10.48 -8.24 3.87
CA GLY A 87 10.35 -9.48 3.11
C GLY A 87 11.00 -10.70 3.76
N THR A 88 12.04 -10.49 4.58
CA THR A 88 12.77 -11.58 5.25
C THR A 88 12.49 -11.71 6.75
N LYS A 89 11.73 -10.75 7.33
CA LYS A 89 11.23 -10.82 8.70
C LYS A 89 10.25 -11.99 8.83
N ASP A 90 10.20 -12.60 10.02
CA ASP A 90 9.16 -13.59 10.32
C ASP A 90 7.77 -12.96 10.17
N GLY A 91 6.95 -13.54 9.30
CA GLY A 91 5.64 -13.02 8.93
C GLY A 91 5.09 -13.64 7.64
N PRO A 92 3.89 -13.26 7.20
CA PRO A 92 3.22 -13.88 6.05
C PRO A 92 4.02 -13.81 4.76
N ILE A 93 4.71 -12.70 4.47
CA ILE A 93 5.49 -12.56 3.23
C ILE A 93 6.60 -13.62 3.16
N LYS A 94 7.37 -13.80 4.23
CA LYS A 94 8.41 -14.84 4.30
C LYS A 94 7.85 -16.26 4.26
N ASN A 95 6.70 -16.48 4.90
CA ASN A 95 6.13 -17.81 5.08
C ASN A 95 5.35 -18.31 3.85
N LEU A 96 4.71 -17.39 3.11
CA LEU A 96 3.84 -17.69 1.97
C LEU A 96 4.52 -17.38 0.62
N GLY A 97 5.45 -16.43 0.61
CA GLY A 97 6.19 -16.01 -0.57
C GLY A 97 7.09 -17.12 -1.11
N THR A 98 7.15 -17.21 -2.43
CA THR A 98 8.01 -18.14 -3.18
C THR A 98 8.82 -17.39 -4.24
N ASN A 99 9.75 -18.07 -4.91
CA ASN A 99 10.52 -17.50 -6.02
C ASN A 99 11.17 -16.14 -5.69
N GLN A 100 11.77 -16.01 -4.50
CA GLN A 100 12.34 -14.76 -4.06
C GLN A 100 13.40 -14.23 -5.04
N VAL A 101 13.25 -12.97 -5.44
CA VAL A 101 14.23 -12.24 -6.25
C VAL A 101 14.69 -10.99 -5.51
N MET A 102 16.01 -10.79 -5.46
CA MET A 102 16.61 -9.58 -4.89
C MET A 102 16.85 -8.57 -6.01
N GLY A 103 16.39 -7.34 -5.81
CA GLY A 103 16.56 -6.20 -6.69
C GLY A 103 17.64 -5.21 -6.22
N PRO A 104 17.67 -4.00 -6.80
CA PRO A 104 18.63 -2.96 -6.44
C PRO A 104 18.34 -2.38 -5.05
N VAL A 105 19.14 -1.39 -4.64
CA VAL A 105 18.89 -0.62 -3.42
C VAL A 105 17.63 0.22 -3.61
N ASP A 106 16.81 0.33 -2.56
CA ASP A 106 15.54 1.06 -2.56
C ASP A 106 15.67 2.53 -2.95
N VAL A 107 16.75 3.20 -2.54
CA VAL A 107 17.08 4.58 -2.98
C VAL A 107 17.27 4.67 -4.49
N ASP A 108 18.00 3.71 -5.09
CA ASP A 108 18.26 3.72 -6.53
C ASP A 108 16.97 3.45 -7.31
N ALA A 109 16.15 2.50 -6.85
CA ALA A 109 14.82 2.23 -7.42
C ALA A 109 13.92 3.49 -7.39
N ALA A 110 13.91 4.23 -6.28
CA ALA A 110 13.16 5.48 -6.17
C ALA A 110 13.67 6.56 -7.13
N VAL A 111 15.00 6.71 -7.24
CA VAL A 111 15.61 7.66 -8.18
C VAL A 111 15.27 7.32 -9.63
N ASP A 112 15.36 6.04 -10.00
CA ASP A 112 15.11 5.60 -11.36
C ASP A 112 13.63 5.70 -11.74
N TYR A 113 12.71 5.43 -10.79
CA TYR A 113 11.29 5.71 -10.99
C TYR A 113 11.01 7.21 -11.18
N ILE A 114 11.59 8.08 -10.35
CA ILE A 114 11.40 9.54 -10.49
C ILE A 114 11.91 10.05 -11.84
N LYS A 115 13.04 9.52 -12.33
CA LYS A 115 13.54 9.83 -13.68
C LYS A 115 12.58 9.32 -14.76
N PHE A 116 12.05 8.11 -14.60
CA PHE A 116 11.08 7.53 -15.53
C PHE A 116 9.81 8.38 -15.65
N LEU A 117 9.35 8.99 -14.55
CA LEU A 117 8.19 9.89 -14.57
C LEU A 117 8.41 11.18 -15.40
N ASP A 118 9.64 11.46 -15.82
CA ASP A 118 10.03 12.58 -16.70
C ASP A 118 9.40 13.92 -16.26
N THR A 119 9.50 14.18 -14.96
CA THR A 119 8.86 15.35 -14.33
C THR A 119 9.59 16.63 -14.74
N SER A 120 8.83 17.70 -14.93
CA SER A 120 9.34 19.02 -15.32
C SER A 120 8.61 20.13 -14.59
N GLU A 121 8.98 21.39 -14.81
CA GLU A 121 8.19 22.51 -14.27
C GLU A 121 6.76 22.52 -14.81
N GLU A 122 6.55 22.10 -16.07
CA GLU A 122 5.24 22.05 -16.73
C GLU A 122 4.47 20.76 -16.37
N ASN A 123 5.18 19.69 -16.00
CA ASN A 123 4.64 18.41 -15.53
C ASN A 123 5.21 18.04 -14.15
N PRO A 124 4.83 18.75 -13.07
CA PRO A 124 5.41 18.50 -11.75
C PRO A 124 4.89 17.19 -11.17
N LEU A 125 5.74 16.50 -10.41
CA LEU A 125 5.30 15.37 -9.59
C LEU A 125 4.26 15.85 -8.55
N VAL A 126 3.08 15.23 -8.55
CA VAL A 126 2.04 15.49 -7.55
C VAL A 126 1.96 14.28 -6.63
N ILE A 127 2.44 14.48 -5.40
CA ILE A 127 2.42 13.46 -4.36
C ILE A 127 1.26 13.77 -3.42
N GLY A 128 0.32 12.83 -3.27
CA GLY A 128 -0.87 13.00 -2.44
C GLY A 128 -1.51 11.69 -2.04
N SER A 129 -2.56 11.76 -1.24
CA SER A 129 -3.39 10.58 -0.98
C SER A 129 -4.15 10.22 -2.25
N GLU A 130 -4.15 8.94 -2.60
CA GLU A 130 -4.80 8.43 -3.82
C GLU A 130 -5.99 7.52 -3.48
N GLY A 131 -6.28 7.33 -2.19
CA GLY A 131 -7.39 6.48 -1.75
C GLY A 131 -7.09 4.98 -1.89
N ARG A 132 -5.81 4.59 -1.94
CA ARG A 132 -5.41 3.18 -2.06
C ARG A 132 -5.80 2.35 -0.83
N ILE A 133 -6.00 3.01 0.32
CA ILE A 133 -6.33 2.40 1.59
C ILE A 133 -7.53 3.12 2.20
N THR A 134 -8.58 2.36 2.55
CA THR A 134 -9.80 2.90 3.14
C THR A 134 -10.22 2.12 4.39
N GLN A 135 -10.94 2.79 5.29
CA GLN A 135 -11.54 2.17 6.49
C GLN A 135 -13.03 1.99 6.29
N THR A 136 -13.58 0.95 6.92
CA THR A 136 -15.02 0.66 6.98
C THR A 136 -15.40 0.14 8.37
N ASP A 137 -16.69 0.19 8.68
CA ASP A 137 -17.27 -0.48 9.86
C ASP A 137 -17.79 -1.90 9.51
N GLU A 138 -17.73 -2.31 8.23
CA GLU A 138 -18.14 -3.64 7.76
C GLU A 138 -17.36 -4.76 8.47
N ILE A 139 -18.06 -5.84 8.84
CA ILE A 139 -17.44 -6.98 9.50
C ILE A 139 -16.93 -7.96 8.41
N PRO A 140 -15.65 -8.34 8.40
CA PRO A 140 -15.12 -9.29 7.42
C PRO A 140 -15.87 -10.62 7.46
N GLY A 141 -16.41 -11.04 6.33
CA GLY A 141 -17.19 -12.28 6.23
C GLY A 141 -18.60 -12.20 6.81
N SER A 142 -19.06 -11.03 7.26
CA SER A 142 -20.51 -10.80 7.32
C SER A 142 -20.97 -10.65 5.88
N GLU A 143 -21.70 -11.64 5.38
CA GLU A 143 -22.53 -11.46 4.21
C GLU A 143 -23.46 -10.30 4.53
N GLU A 144 -23.27 -9.13 3.91
CA GLU A 144 -24.34 -8.13 3.90
C GLU A 144 -25.44 -8.61 2.95
N ASP A 145 -26.19 -9.60 3.44
CA ASP A 145 -27.57 -10.00 3.19
C ASP A 145 -28.17 -9.78 1.78
N GLU A 146 -28.40 -10.89 1.06
CA GLU A 146 -29.43 -10.95 -0.01
C GLU A 146 -30.88 -10.97 0.56
N ASP A 147 -31.08 -10.86 1.87
CA ASP A 147 -32.42 -10.90 2.48
C ASP A 147 -32.52 -9.95 3.70
N LYS A 148 -32.48 -8.63 3.47
CA LYS A 148 -32.80 -7.65 4.52
C LYS A 148 -34.32 -7.48 4.61
N ASP A 149 -34.92 -7.96 5.70
CA ASP A 149 -36.29 -7.62 6.09
C ASP A 149 -36.40 -6.09 6.25
N VAL A 150 -37.18 -5.43 5.40
CA VAL A 150 -37.35 -3.98 5.44
C VAL A 150 -38.16 -3.60 6.68
N ILE A 151 -37.47 -3.22 7.76
CA ILE A 151 -38.08 -2.79 9.03
C ILE A 151 -38.45 -1.29 9.08
N GLY A 152 -38.10 -0.52 8.04
CA GLY A 152 -38.44 0.90 7.95
C GLY A 152 -37.71 1.65 6.83
N TYR A 153 -38.09 2.91 6.65
CA TYR A 153 -37.49 3.82 5.67
C TYR A 153 -36.91 5.04 6.39
N ASN A 154 -35.66 5.39 6.08
CA ASN A 154 -35.03 6.64 6.54
C ASN A 154 -35.10 7.69 5.43
N GLY A 155 -35.30 8.96 5.80
CA GLY A 155 -35.35 10.09 4.85
C GLY A 155 -33.98 10.60 4.40
N GLN A 156 -32.90 9.96 4.88
CA GLN A 156 -31.52 10.24 4.52
C GLN A 156 -30.80 8.91 4.28
N GLU A 157 -29.92 8.91 3.29
CA GLU A 157 -29.03 7.78 3.03
C GLU A 157 -28.14 7.54 4.25
N ILE A 158 -28.16 6.33 4.78
CA ILE A 158 -27.24 5.91 5.84
C ILE A 158 -25.95 5.48 5.13
N VAL A 159 -25.17 6.46 4.71
CA VAL A 159 -23.81 6.21 4.23
C VAL A 159 -22.91 6.04 5.44
N GLY A 160 -22.33 4.84 5.59
CA GLY A 160 -21.15 4.67 6.41
C GLY A 160 -20.07 5.62 5.88
N THR A 161 -19.66 6.59 6.70
CA THR A 161 -18.61 7.53 6.31
C THR A 161 -17.29 6.76 6.24
N PHE A 162 -16.79 6.49 5.03
CA PHE A 162 -15.42 6.05 4.82
C PHE A 162 -14.48 7.13 5.37
N THR A 163 -13.93 6.91 6.56
CA THR A 163 -12.92 7.79 7.12
C THR A 163 -11.59 7.47 6.44
N ASN A 164 -10.96 8.48 5.84
CA ASN A 164 -9.70 8.33 5.09
C ASN A 164 -8.66 7.54 5.90
N GLY A 165 -8.50 6.27 5.52
CA GLY A 165 -7.53 5.32 6.05
C GLY A 165 -6.13 5.63 5.56
N LYS A 166 -5.63 6.80 5.94
CA LYS A 166 -4.23 7.28 5.93
C LYS A 166 -3.31 6.68 4.88
N ASP A 167 -3.71 6.79 3.61
CA ASP A 167 -2.77 6.66 2.50
C ASP A 167 -1.86 7.91 2.44
N HIS A 168 -0.55 7.71 2.39
CA HIS A 168 0.47 8.76 2.42
C HIS A 168 1.18 8.84 1.06
N GLY A 169 1.05 9.97 0.37
CA GLY A 169 1.60 10.09 -0.99
C GLY A 169 3.09 9.79 -1.10
N LEU A 170 3.91 10.14 -0.11
CA LEU A 170 5.35 9.80 -0.16
C LEU A 170 5.57 8.29 -0.09
N GLY A 171 4.80 7.60 0.75
CA GLY A 171 4.84 6.14 0.82
C GLY A 171 4.31 5.48 -0.45
N ASN A 172 3.30 6.06 -1.09
CA ASN A 172 2.82 5.61 -2.41
C ASN A 172 3.90 5.72 -3.48
N LEU A 173 4.63 6.83 -3.53
CA LEU A 173 5.71 7.01 -4.48
C LEU A 173 6.79 5.93 -4.33
N ILE A 174 7.13 5.57 -3.09
CA ILE A 174 8.11 4.51 -2.79
C ILE A 174 7.55 3.13 -3.17
N ALA A 175 6.29 2.87 -2.85
CA ALA A 175 5.64 1.62 -3.25
C ALA A 175 5.60 1.48 -4.78
N ASP A 176 5.29 2.56 -5.49
CA ASP A 176 5.28 2.60 -6.96
C ASP A 176 6.66 2.37 -7.53
N SER A 177 7.71 2.94 -6.94
CA SER A 177 9.07 2.72 -7.41
C SER A 177 9.51 1.27 -7.25
N MET A 178 9.14 0.62 -6.13
CA MET A 178 9.42 -0.81 -5.93
C MET A 178 8.65 -1.68 -6.93
N LYS A 179 7.38 -1.34 -7.18
CA LYS A 179 6.56 -2.03 -8.17
C LYS A 179 7.14 -1.91 -9.58
N TYR A 180 7.53 -0.70 -9.96
CA TYR A 180 8.15 -0.40 -11.25
C TYR A 180 9.47 -1.15 -11.43
N GLU A 181 10.36 -1.06 -10.45
CA GLU A 181 11.71 -1.62 -10.54
C GLU A 181 11.71 -3.15 -10.60
N MET A 182 10.77 -3.79 -9.89
CA MET A 182 10.68 -5.25 -9.85
C MET A 182 9.75 -5.82 -10.92
N ASP A 183 9.14 -4.99 -11.78
CA ASP A 183 8.08 -5.39 -12.72
C ASP A 183 6.99 -6.24 -12.05
N SER A 184 6.56 -5.82 -10.86
CA SER A 184 5.65 -6.60 -10.02
C SER A 184 4.20 -6.16 -10.17
N ASP A 185 3.27 -7.06 -9.84
CA ASP A 185 1.84 -6.75 -9.80
C ASP A 185 1.52 -5.78 -8.68
N PHE A 186 2.10 -6.03 -7.50
CA PHE A 186 1.86 -5.25 -6.29
C PHE A 186 3.16 -4.85 -5.63
N ALA A 187 3.11 -3.81 -4.80
CA ALA A 187 4.13 -3.56 -3.81
C ALA A 187 3.51 -3.19 -2.46
N VAL A 188 4.18 -3.60 -1.38
CA VAL A 188 3.92 -3.13 -0.03
C VAL A 188 5.22 -2.66 0.59
N ILE A 189 5.16 -1.57 1.33
CA ILE A 189 6.27 -1.09 2.13
C ILE A 189 5.71 -0.45 3.39
N ASN A 190 6.38 -0.65 4.52
CA ASN A 190 6.08 0.15 5.68
C ASN A 190 6.31 1.63 5.36
N GLY A 191 5.49 2.50 5.94
CA GLY A 191 5.75 3.94 5.95
C GLY A 191 7.09 4.30 6.63
N GLY A 192 7.76 3.31 7.25
CA GLY A 192 9.20 3.10 7.11
C GLY A 192 10.05 4.34 7.28
N GLY A 193 9.97 5.01 8.43
CA GLY A 193 10.87 6.13 8.74
C GLY A 193 10.22 7.50 8.82
N ASN A 194 8.89 7.60 8.92
CA ASN A 194 8.26 8.78 9.54
C ASN A 194 8.52 8.83 11.05
N GLY A 195 9.79 8.74 11.47
CA GLY A 195 10.24 9.67 12.48
C GLY A 195 9.90 11.04 11.92
N PHE A 196 8.83 11.64 12.44
CA PHE A 196 8.47 13.03 12.24
C PHE A 196 9.72 13.89 12.37
N PHE A 197 10.44 14.11 11.28
CA PHE A 197 11.34 15.24 11.13
C PHE A 197 10.54 16.31 10.39
N PHE A 198 9.45 16.76 11.03
CA PHE A 198 9.29 18.20 11.12
C PHE A 198 10.51 18.68 11.89
N VAL A 199 11.55 19.10 11.16
CA VAL A 199 12.49 20.07 11.70
C VAL A 199 11.61 21.24 12.10
N ARG A 200 11.28 21.33 13.39
CA ARG A 200 10.94 22.59 14.03
C ARG A 200 12.08 23.53 13.69
N ARG A 201 11.82 24.47 12.80
CA ARG A 201 12.37 25.81 12.93
C ARG A 201 11.26 26.70 13.45
#